data_AF-A0A366XNL7-F1
#
_entry.id   AF-A0A366XNL7-F1
#
_cell.length_a   1.000
_cell.length_b   1.000
_cell.length_c   1.000
_cell.angle_alpha   90.00
_cell.angle_beta   90.00
_cell.angle_gamma   90.00
#
_symmetry.space_group_name_H-M   'P 1'
#
loop_
_entity.id
_entity.type
_entity.pdbx_description
1 polymer ?
#
loop_
_entity_poly.entity_id
_entity_poly.type
_entity_poly.pdbx_seq_one_letter_code
_entity_poly.pdbx_strand_id
1 'polypeptide(L)'
;MRCSLLNAALCLLEKFMVNWPCILKLDGDDELIYLGSETDLNCECVGLIFSSDDRVIDSEGFVYSLISDASTVVNLVGNSVQISAEDASRLIQCHEFCLAEVCLTKIQFETVSDAIKCLKP
;
A
#
# COMPACT_ATOMS: atom_id res chain seq x y z
N MET A 1 -30.07 17.47 -21.17
CA MET A 1 -28.60 17.55 -21.01
C MET A 1 -28.24 18.12 -19.62
N ARG A 2 -28.48 17.37 -18.54
CA ARG A 2 -28.07 17.75 -17.17
C ARG A 2 -27.74 16.47 -16.38
N CYS A 3 -26.72 15.74 -16.81
CA CYS A 3 -26.22 14.55 -16.10
C CYS A 3 -24.69 14.53 -16.01
N SER A 4 -24.01 15.68 -15.95
CA SER A 4 -22.54 15.74 -15.95
C SER A 4 -21.91 16.43 -14.73
N LEU A 5 -22.69 17.01 -13.81
CA LEU A 5 -22.15 17.72 -12.64
C LEU A 5 -22.25 16.92 -11.33
N LEU A 6 -23.19 15.98 -11.18
CA LEU A 6 -23.24 15.14 -9.97
C LEU A 6 -22.11 14.10 -9.91
N ASN A 7 -21.64 13.58 -11.04
CA ASN A 7 -20.57 12.57 -11.06
C ASN A 7 -19.20 13.14 -10.68
N ALA A 8 -18.94 14.41 -10.95
CA ALA A 8 -17.69 15.06 -10.55
C ALA A 8 -17.62 15.31 -9.04
N ALA A 9 -18.76 15.61 -8.39
CA ALA A 9 -18.84 15.82 -6.96
C ALA A 9 -18.73 14.51 -6.15
N LEU A 10 -19.22 13.39 -6.69
CA LEU A 10 -19.02 12.06 -6.09
C LEU A 10 -17.56 11.58 -6.20
N CYS A 11 -16.86 11.91 -7.29
CA CYS A 11 -15.41 11.61 -7.40
C CYS A 11 -14.53 12.39 -6.42
N LEU A 12 -15.01 13.50 -5.85
CA LEU A 12 -14.26 14.33 -4.90
C LEU A 12 -14.49 13.94 -3.43
N LEU A 13 -15.41 13.02 -3.13
CA LEU A 13 -15.80 12.70 -1.75
C LEU A 13 -15.66 11.22 -1.36
N GLU A 14 -15.23 10.35 -2.26
CA GLU A 14 -14.62 9.07 -1.87
C GLU A 14 -13.10 9.27 -1.76
N LYS A 15 -12.70 10.17 -0.85
CA LYS A 15 -11.36 10.08 -0.27
C LYS A 15 -11.41 8.81 0.56
N PHE A 16 -11.11 7.66 -0.05
CA PHE A 16 -11.00 6.39 0.66
C PHE A 16 -10.08 6.64 1.85
N MET A 17 -10.65 6.60 3.06
CA MET A 17 -9.86 6.76 4.27
C MET A 17 -8.93 5.55 4.33
N VAL A 18 -7.64 5.81 4.13
CA VAL A 18 -6.60 4.78 4.14
C VAL A 18 -6.57 4.16 5.53
N ASN A 19 -6.68 2.83 5.61
CA ASN A 19 -6.70 2.10 6.87
C ASN A 19 -5.26 1.73 7.26
N TRP A 20 -4.63 2.54 8.11
CA TRP A 20 -3.29 2.24 8.61
C TRP A 20 -3.32 1.08 9.64
N PRO A 21 -2.26 0.26 9.76
CA PRO A 21 -0.99 0.36 9.04
C PRO A 21 -1.08 -0.08 7.59
N CYS A 22 -0.16 0.42 6.77
CA CYS A 22 -0.02 0.05 5.37
C CYS A 22 1.34 -0.61 5.13
N ILE A 23 1.50 -1.18 3.94
CA ILE A 23 2.79 -1.55 3.36
C ILE A 23 3.02 -0.78 2.07
N LEU A 24 4.24 -0.33 1.84
CA LEU A 24 4.70 0.15 0.55
C LEU A 24 5.46 -0.97 -0.13
N LYS A 25 4.95 -1.40 -1.29
CA LYS A 25 5.58 -2.37 -2.19
C LYS A 25 6.25 -1.62 -3.34
N LEU A 26 7.56 -1.79 -3.47
CA LEU A 26 8.34 -1.20 -4.55
C LEU A 26 8.25 -2.06 -5.80
N ASP A 27 8.24 -1.44 -6.98
CA ASP A 27 8.37 -2.18 -8.22
C ASP A 27 9.80 -2.67 -8.45
N GLY A 28 9.94 -3.87 -9.04
CA GLY A 28 11.25 -4.47 -9.35
C GLY A 28 11.99 -5.17 -8.19
N ASP A 29 11.52 -5.02 -6.95
CA ASP A 29 12.04 -5.74 -5.77
C ASP A 29 10.88 -6.36 -4.96
N ASP A 30 11.18 -7.39 -4.18
CA ASP A 30 10.29 -7.97 -3.17
C ASP A 30 10.40 -7.24 -1.82
N GLU A 31 11.14 -6.13 -1.76
CA GLU A 31 11.20 -5.24 -0.60
C GLU A 31 9.81 -4.66 -0.26
N LEU A 32 9.46 -4.75 1.03
CA LEU A 32 8.24 -4.21 1.62
C LEU A 32 8.62 -3.28 2.76
N ILE A 33 8.03 -2.10 2.79
CA ILE A 33 8.27 -1.10 3.83
C ILE A 33 7.00 -0.95 4.67
N TYR A 34 7.11 -1.19 5.97
CA TYR A 34 6.00 -0.98 6.91
C TYR A 34 5.76 0.51 7.12
N LEU A 35 4.49 0.92 7.04
CA LEU A 35 4.06 2.30 7.27
C LEU A 35 2.98 2.32 8.35
N GLY A 36 3.29 2.88 9.52
CA GLY A 36 2.34 2.96 10.63
C GLY A 36 1.33 4.10 10.48
N SER A 37 1.64 5.10 9.65
CA SER A 37 0.84 6.31 9.47
C SER A 37 1.17 7.02 8.15
N GLU A 38 0.33 7.99 7.79
CA GLU A 38 0.58 8.90 6.66
C GLU A 38 1.88 9.71 6.84
N THR A 39 2.25 10.02 8.07
CA THR A 39 3.53 10.67 8.37
C THR A 39 4.70 9.77 7.98
N ASP A 40 4.62 8.47 8.31
CA ASP A 40 5.67 7.50 7.97
C ASP A 40 5.82 7.41 6.45
N LEU A 41 4.71 7.35 5.69
CA LEU A 41 4.75 7.39 4.22
C LEU A 41 5.50 8.61 3.69
N ASN A 42 5.13 9.80 4.16
CA ASN A 42 5.77 11.03 3.71
C ASN A 42 7.26 11.05 4.09
N CYS A 43 7.63 10.56 5.27
CA CYS A 43 9.03 10.45 5.70
C CYS A 43 9.84 9.51 4.81
N GLU A 44 9.34 8.31 4.53
CA GLU A 44 10.01 7.34 3.65
C GLU A 44 10.18 7.90 2.23
N CYS A 45 9.15 8.56 1.70
CA CYS A 45 9.18 9.11 0.35
C CYS A 45 10.11 10.33 0.15
N VAL A 46 10.57 11.01 1.21
CA VAL A 46 11.51 12.15 1.05
C VAL A 46 12.85 11.69 0.47
N GLY A 47 13.30 10.47 0.81
CA GLY A 47 14.59 9.92 0.37
C GLY A 47 14.47 8.85 -0.71
N LEU A 48 13.26 8.36 -0.96
CA LEU A 48 13.02 7.20 -1.81
C LEU A 48 12.60 7.63 -3.22
N ILE A 49 13.26 7.05 -4.23
CA ILE A 49 12.86 7.22 -5.63
C ILE A 49 11.73 6.21 -5.90
N PHE A 50 10.48 6.67 -5.84
CA PHE A 50 9.32 5.84 -6.17
C PHE A 50 8.86 6.05 -7.61
N SER A 51 8.22 5.02 -8.15
CA SER A 51 7.64 4.99 -9.50
C SER A 51 6.11 5.01 -9.45
N SER A 52 5.48 5.20 -10.62
CA SER A 52 4.02 5.04 -10.74
C SER A 52 3.54 3.60 -10.58
N ASP A 53 4.44 2.63 -10.58
CA ASP A 53 4.16 1.20 -10.44
C ASP A 53 4.25 0.72 -9.00
N ASP A 54 4.80 1.55 -8.11
CA ASP A 54 4.80 1.30 -6.67
C ASP A 54 3.37 1.37 -6.12
N ARG A 55 3.14 0.58 -5.08
CA ARG A 55 1.80 0.40 -4.51
C ARG A 55 1.84 0.52 -3.00
N VAL A 56 0.92 1.30 -2.45
CA VAL A 56 0.60 1.25 -1.02
C VAL A 56 -0.61 0.35 -0.84
N ILE A 57 -0.55 -0.54 0.15
CA ILE A 57 -1.64 -1.47 0.48
C ILE A 57 -2.01 -1.25 1.94
N ASP A 58 -3.29 -0.98 2.20
CA ASP A 58 -3.78 -0.70 3.54
C ASP A 58 -4.17 -1.98 4.32
N SER A 59 -4.55 -1.83 5.59
CA SER A 59 -4.87 -2.96 6.46
C SER A 59 -6.12 -3.75 6.06
N GLU A 60 -6.97 -3.17 5.22
CA GLU A 60 -8.12 -3.84 4.62
C GLU A 60 -7.76 -4.47 3.25
N GLY A 61 -6.56 -4.22 2.73
CA GLY A 61 -6.06 -4.74 1.46
C GLY A 61 -6.33 -3.83 0.27
N PHE A 62 -6.86 -2.63 0.45
CA PHE A 62 -7.05 -1.69 -0.65
C PHE A 62 -5.71 -1.23 -1.22
N VAL A 63 -5.63 -1.18 -2.54
CA VAL A 63 -4.40 -0.84 -3.26
C VAL A 63 -4.46 0.60 -3.77
N TYR A 64 -3.41 1.35 -3.47
CA TYR A 64 -3.25 2.76 -3.80
C TYR A 64 -2.03 2.99 -4.66
N SER A 65 -2.16 3.89 -5.63
CA SER A 65 -1.03 4.39 -6.42
C SER A 65 -0.47 5.65 -5.76
N LEU A 66 0.86 5.80 -5.76
CA LEU A 66 1.52 7.00 -5.26
C LEU A 66 1.55 8.07 -6.35
N ILE A 67 1.15 9.29 -5.99
CA ILE A 67 1.29 10.48 -6.84
C ILE A 67 2.06 11.52 -6.06
N SER A 68 3.24 11.88 -6.55
CA SER A 68 3.89 13.10 -6.14
C SER A 68 3.22 14.25 -6.89
N ASP A 69 2.66 15.21 -6.16
CA ASP A 69 2.46 16.52 -6.74
C ASP A 69 3.79 17.30 -6.67
N ALA A 70 3.81 18.53 -7.20
CA ALA A 70 4.97 19.41 -7.08
C ALA A 70 5.22 19.87 -5.62
N SER A 71 4.32 19.49 -4.69
CA SER A 71 4.51 19.68 -3.26
C SER A 71 5.19 18.44 -2.68
N THR A 72 5.81 18.58 -1.52
CA THR A 72 6.55 17.51 -0.84
C THR A 72 5.63 16.44 -0.21
N VAL A 73 4.37 16.38 -0.60
CA VAL A 73 3.35 15.52 0.00
C VAL A 73 2.96 14.44 -0.99
N VAL A 74 3.03 13.18 -0.55
CA VAL A 74 2.61 12.04 -1.35
C VAL A 74 1.10 11.86 -1.22
N ASN A 75 0.42 11.90 -2.36
CA ASN A 75 -1.01 11.63 -2.41
C ASN A 75 -1.23 10.17 -2.83
N LEU A 76 -2.16 9.50 -2.14
CA LEU A 76 -2.60 8.16 -2.50
C LEU A 76 -3.89 8.22 -3.30
N VAL A 77 -3.88 7.61 -4.47
CA VAL A 77 -5.08 7.42 -5.30
C VAL A 77 -5.51 5.98 -5.20
N GLY A 78 -6.66 5.77 -4.56
CA GLY A 78 -7.26 4.46 -4.41
C GLY A 78 -7.72 3.91 -5.75
N ASN A 79 -7.39 2.65 -5.97
CA ASN A 79 -7.98 1.86 -7.04
C ASN A 79 -9.10 1.01 -6.42
N SER A 80 -10.11 0.62 -7.21
CA SER A 80 -11.15 -0.33 -6.77
C SER A 80 -10.61 -1.78 -6.67
N VAL A 81 -9.33 -1.91 -6.31
CA VAL A 81 -8.57 -3.16 -6.23
C VAL A 81 -8.28 -3.41 -4.76
N GLN A 82 -8.61 -4.62 -4.32
CA GLN A 82 -8.36 -5.08 -2.97
C GLN A 82 -7.65 -6.43 -3.07
N ILE A 83 -6.56 -6.61 -2.32
CA ILE A 83 -5.85 -7.88 -2.26
C ILE A 83 -6.43 -8.77 -1.16
N SER A 84 -6.30 -10.08 -1.33
CA SER A 84 -6.69 -11.05 -0.31
C SER A 84 -5.62 -11.21 0.78
N ALA A 85 -5.98 -11.87 1.89
CA ALA A 85 -4.99 -12.28 2.90
C ALA A 85 -3.96 -13.29 2.33
N GLU A 86 -4.35 -14.09 1.33
CA GLU A 86 -3.45 -15.00 0.61
C GLU A 86 -2.41 -14.20 -0.20
N ASP A 87 -2.86 -13.18 -0.93
CA ASP A 87 -1.96 -12.28 -1.66
C ASP A 87 -1.01 -11.55 -0.72
N ALA A 88 -1.51 -11.04 0.40
CA ALA A 88 -0.68 -10.39 1.42
C ALA A 88 0.34 -11.37 2.00
N SER A 89 -0.06 -12.60 2.31
CA SER A 89 0.85 -13.65 2.78
C SER A 89 1.94 -13.95 1.75
N ARG A 90 1.60 -14.00 0.46
CA ARG A 90 2.58 -14.19 -0.62
C ARG A 90 3.57 -13.03 -0.71
N LEU A 91 3.12 -11.79 -0.55
CA LEU A 91 4.02 -10.63 -0.51
C LEU A 91 5.03 -10.76 0.65
N ILE A 92 4.56 -11.08 1.86
CA ILE A 92 5.44 -11.29 3.02
C ILE A 92 6.43 -12.43 2.77
N GLN A 93 5.98 -13.56 2.21
CA GLN A 93 6.87 -14.68 1.89
C GLN A 93 7.97 -14.28 0.90
N CYS A 94 7.64 -13.53 -0.15
CA CYS A 94 8.62 -13.02 -1.12
C CYS A 94 9.64 -12.09 -0.45
N HIS A 95 9.17 -11.16 0.37
CA HIS A 95 10.02 -10.24 1.13
C HIS A 95 11.03 -10.97 2.02
N GLU A 96 10.54 -11.86 2.89
CA GLU A 96 11.36 -12.62 3.82
C GLU A 96 12.32 -13.59 3.12
N PHE A 97 11.90 -14.13 1.97
CA PHE A 97 12.77 -15.00 1.17
C PHE A 97 13.97 -14.23 0.61
N CYS A 98 13.75 -13.00 0.13
CA CYS A 98 14.82 -12.14 -0.39
C CYS A 98 15.79 -11.68 0.70
N LEU A 99 15.33 -11.55 1.95
CA LEU A 99 16.18 -11.29 3.12
C LEU A 99 17.01 -12.51 3.58
N ALA A 100 16.76 -13.69 3.01
CA ALA A 100 17.50 -14.95 3.22
C ALA A 100 17.55 -15.47 4.67
N GLU A 101 16.72 -14.95 5.58
CA GLU A 101 16.79 -15.35 6.98
C GLU A 101 16.08 -16.69 7.26
N VAL A 102 15.07 -17.10 6.48
CA VAL A 102 14.32 -18.36 6.72
C VAL A 102 13.57 -18.88 5.46
N CYS A 103 13.51 -20.20 5.23
CA CYS A 103 12.62 -20.82 4.22
C CYS A 103 11.15 -20.79 4.70
N LEU A 104 10.41 -19.73 4.39
CA LEU A 104 9.09 -19.44 4.97
C LEU A 104 7.88 -19.76 4.08
N THR A 105 7.91 -20.86 3.35
CA THR A 105 6.75 -21.36 2.56
C THR A 105 5.49 -21.69 3.39
N LYS A 106 5.50 -21.47 4.71
CA LYS A 106 4.39 -21.76 5.64
C LYS A 106 3.78 -20.53 6.31
N ILE A 107 4.27 -19.31 6.05
CA ILE A 107 3.62 -18.11 6.61
C ILE A 107 2.26 -17.92 5.91
N GLN A 108 1.19 -17.97 6.68
CA GLN A 108 -0.17 -17.73 6.21
C GLN A 108 -0.86 -16.86 7.24
N PHE A 109 -1.41 -15.73 6.81
CA PHE A 109 -2.17 -14.84 7.66
C PHE A 109 -3.66 -14.98 7.35
N GLU A 110 -4.48 -14.86 8.39
CA GLU A 110 -5.95 -14.90 8.24
C GLU A 110 -6.49 -13.57 7.70
N THR A 111 -5.77 -12.47 7.91
CA THR A 111 -6.16 -11.13 7.47
C THR A 111 -4.98 -10.37 6.87
N VAL A 112 -5.26 -9.40 5.98
CA VAL A 112 -4.26 -8.48 5.46
C VAL A 112 -3.63 -7.66 6.60
N SER A 113 -4.45 -7.20 7.55
CA SER A 113 -3.99 -6.46 8.73
C SER A 113 -2.92 -7.24 9.52
N ASP A 114 -3.09 -8.55 9.71
CA ASP A 114 -2.11 -9.36 10.44
C ASP A 114 -0.82 -9.56 9.64
N ALA A 115 -0.92 -9.72 8.31
CA ALA A 115 0.24 -9.78 7.44
C ALA A 115 1.07 -8.49 7.51
N ILE A 116 0.42 -7.34 7.43
CA ILE A 116 1.10 -6.03 7.52
C ILE A 116 1.76 -5.83 8.89
N LYS A 117 1.08 -6.19 9.98
CA LYS A 117 1.64 -6.05 11.34
C LYS A 117 2.87 -6.92 11.57
N CYS A 118 3.06 -7.99 10.82
CA CYS A 118 4.23 -8.86 10.92
C CYS A 118 5.54 -8.14 10.50
N LEU A 119 5.45 -7.13 9.62
CA LEU A 119 6.60 -6.34 9.18
C LEU A 119 6.99 -5.21 10.15
N LYS A 120 6.26 -5.05 11.24
CA LYS A 120 6.55 -3.99 12.20
C LYS A 120 7.95 -4.25 12.84
N PRO A 121 8.89 -3.28 12.78
CA PRO A 121 10.23 -3.43 13.37
C PRO A 121 10.23 -3.63 14.90
#